data_AF-A0A3B0Y6R7-F1
#
_entry.id   AF-A0A3B0Y6R7-F1
#
_cell.length_a   1.000
_cell.length_b   1.000
_cell.length_c   1.000
_cell.angle_alpha   90.00
_cell.angle_beta   90.00
_cell.angle_gamma   90.00
#
_symmetry.space_group_name_H-M   'P 1'
#
loop_
_entity.id
_entity.type
_entity.pdbx_description
1 polymer ?
#
loop_
_entity_poly.entity_id
_entity_poly.type
_entity_poly.pdbx_seq_one_letter_code
_entity_poly.pdbx_strand_id
1 'polypeptide(L)'
;MQIKQYHVTVLSNFLLAYNKYSRTYDKNNIKLSSYPDVFFLLDRSVLNIGIDKNARLLKKLNYANNRLIVIETQLESTELIDNALTGTGLGRYIESSSIEVSAVFSVDKDELVEVRIEDALAQAYHVVKSVFPDYSELIPRTVSILSVARGCQASCEFCFSSASISKDQKQTNVDFERIQYVLNEAKLAGAERAVITGGGEPGLLPAERLTRLRDEN
;
A
#
# COMPACT_ATOMS: atom_id res chain seq x y z
N MET A 1 -24.98 6.43 4.80
CA MET A 1 -24.84 5.13 4.11
C MET A 1 -23.52 5.18 3.38
N GLN A 2 -22.62 4.23 3.66
CA GLN A 2 -21.36 4.17 2.94
C GLN A 2 -21.58 3.77 1.49
N ILE A 3 -20.92 4.49 0.60
CA ILE A 3 -20.95 4.25 -0.84
C ILE A 3 -19.53 4.11 -1.36
N LYS A 4 -19.37 3.28 -2.39
CA LYS A 4 -18.11 3.14 -3.11
C LYS A 4 -18.01 4.23 -4.16
N GLN A 5 -16.86 4.86 -4.24
CA GLN A 5 -16.54 5.85 -5.25
C GLN A 5 -15.14 5.60 -5.78
N TYR A 6 -14.88 6.08 -7.00
CA TYR A 6 -13.67 5.74 -7.72
C TYR A 6 -12.91 6.96 -8.21
N HIS A 7 -11.59 6.88 -8.18
CA HIS A 7 -10.69 7.87 -8.74
C HIS A 7 -9.72 7.24 -9.73
N VAL A 8 -9.69 7.78 -10.95
CA VAL A 8 -8.75 7.32 -11.98
C VAL A 8 -7.49 8.17 -11.91
N THR A 9 -6.34 7.52 -11.91
CA THR A 9 -5.02 8.16 -11.92
C THR A 9 -4.01 7.28 -12.66
N VAL A 10 -2.72 7.62 -12.58
CA VAL A 10 -1.62 6.86 -13.17
C VAL A 10 -0.66 6.37 -12.08
N LEU A 11 0.03 5.25 -12.35
CA LEU A 11 1.00 4.66 -11.40
C LEU A 11 2.03 5.67 -10.89
N SER A 12 2.59 6.52 -11.76
CA SER A 12 3.55 7.55 -11.33
C SER A 12 2.98 8.53 -10.29
N ASN A 13 1.70 8.87 -10.38
CA ASN A 13 1.04 9.72 -9.38
C ASN A 13 0.69 8.94 -8.11
N PHE A 14 0.35 7.66 -8.25
CA PHE A 14 0.14 6.76 -7.12
C PHE A 14 1.37 6.65 -6.23
N LEU A 15 2.56 6.52 -6.82
CA LEU A 15 3.81 6.50 -6.08
C LEU A 15 4.02 7.75 -5.22
N LEU A 16 3.62 8.92 -5.73
CA LEU A 16 3.81 10.19 -5.04
C LEU A 16 2.76 10.43 -3.96
N ALA A 17 1.50 10.06 -4.22
CA ALA A 17 0.37 10.43 -3.38
C ALA A 17 -0.04 9.37 -2.36
N TYR A 18 0.27 8.09 -2.58
CA TYR A 18 -0.15 7.02 -1.68
C TYR A 18 0.78 6.88 -0.48
N ASN A 19 0.21 6.93 0.72
CA ASN A 19 0.88 6.63 1.97
C ASN A 19 0.39 5.26 2.49
N LYS A 20 1.29 4.28 2.52
CA LYS A 20 1.01 2.92 2.98
C LYS A 20 0.52 2.86 4.43
N TYR A 21 1.04 3.71 5.31
CA TYR A 21 0.79 3.62 6.74
C TYR A 21 -0.59 4.18 7.12
N SER A 22 -0.97 5.31 6.52
CA SER A 22 -2.31 5.87 6.68
C SER A 22 -3.33 5.23 5.73
N ARG A 23 -2.87 4.46 4.72
CA ARG A 23 -3.69 3.96 3.61
C ARG A 23 -4.44 5.07 2.88
N THR A 24 -3.86 6.26 2.81
CA THR A 24 -4.48 7.41 2.14
C THR A 24 -3.75 7.76 0.86
N TYR A 25 -4.49 8.26 -0.12
CA TYR A 25 -3.95 8.91 -1.31
C TYR A 25 -4.18 10.40 -1.18
N ASP A 26 -3.12 11.20 -1.10
CA ASP A 26 -3.17 12.65 -0.90
C ASP A 26 -2.53 13.41 -2.06
N LYS A 27 -3.34 14.24 -2.73
CA LYS A 27 -2.92 15.02 -3.90
C LYS A 27 -1.99 16.18 -3.56
N ASN A 28 -1.84 16.57 -2.30
CA ASN A 28 -0.85 17.56 -1.89
C ASN A 28 0.59 17.13 -2.22
N ASN A 29 0.82 15.82 -2.36
CA ASN A 29 2.10 15.27 -2.78
C ASN A 29 2.32 15.33 -4.31
N ILE A 30 1.30 15.72 -5.08
CA ILE A 30 1.36 15.88 -6.53
C ILE A 30 1.47 17.38 -6.86
N LYS A 31 2.70 17.85 -7.06
CA LYS A 31 3.00 19.27 -7.33
C LYS A 31 2.22 19.90 -8.49
N LEU A 32 1.78 19.10 -9.46
CA LEU A 32 1.06 19.56 -10.65
C LEU A 32 -0.47 19.41 -10.54
N SER A 33 -1.00 19.09 -9.36
CA SER A 33 -2.44 19.00 -9.13
C SER A 33 -3.10 20.37 -9.26
N SER A 34 -4.06 20.52 -10.17
CA SER A 34 -4.79 21.79 -10.38
C SER A 34 -5.80 22.09 -9.28
N TYR A 35 -6.26 21.06 -8.56
CA TYR A 35 -7.24 21.18 -7.48
C TYR A 35 -6.73 20.36 -6.30
N PRO A 36 -5.70 20.82 -5.55
CA PRO A 36 -5.13 20.05 -4.45
C PRO A 36 -6.17 19.75 -3.36
N ASP A 37 -7.06 20.70 -3.07
CA ASP A 37 -8.00 20.64 -1.93
C ASP A 37 -9.33 19.94 -2.21
N VAL A 38 -9.55 19.43 -3.44
CA VAL A 38 -10.85 18.86 -3.85
C VAL A 38 -10.69 17.53 -4.56
N PHE A 39 -11.21 16.43 -4.02
CA PHE A 39 -11.09 15.12 -4.64
C PHE A 39 -12.26 14.81 -5.57
N PHE A 40 -12.01 14.71 -6.88
CA PHE A 40 -13.02 14.30 -7.85
C PHE A 40 -13.17 12.78 -7.88
N LEU A 41 -14.40 12.35 -7.74
CA LEU A 41 -14.84 10.97 -7.58
C LEU A 41 -15.94 10.62 -8.59
N LEU A 42 -15.93 9.37 -9.02
CA LEU A 42 -16.82 8.83 -10.04
C LEU A 42 -17.54 7.60 -9.52
N ASP A 43 -18.78 7.44 -9.96
CA ASP A 43 -19.47 6.16 -9.90
C ASP A 43 -18.88 5.19 -10.93
N ARG A 44 -18.99 3.89 -10.64
CA ARG A 44 -18.45 2.83 -11.51
C ARG A 44 -19.00 2.91 -12.94
N SER A 45 -20.26 3.31 -13.10
CA SER A 45 -20.95 3.41 -14.40
C SER A 45 -20.40 4.51 -15.32
N VAL A 46 -19.65 5.47 -14.80
CA VAL A 46 -19.14 6.64 -15.55
C VAL A 46 -17.62 6.77 -15.47
N LEU A 47 -16.93 5.68 -15.16
CA LEU A 47 -15.47 5.63 -15.01
C LEU A 47 -14.70 5.98 -16.29
N ASN A 48 -15.31 5.76 -17.46
CA ASN A 48 -14.75 6.10 -18.77
C ASN A 48 -14.33 7.58 -18.84
N ILE A 49 -15.06 8.49 -18.19
CA ILE A 49 -14.72 9.92 -18.13
C ILE A 49 -13.35 10.12 -17.47
N GLY A 50 -13.10 9.42 -16.37
CA GLY A 50 -11.83 9.46 -15.64
C GLY A 50 -10.69 8.80 -16.43
N ILE A 51 -10.98 7.69 -17.12
CA ILE A 51 -10.05 6.98 -17.99
C ILE A 51 -9.59 7.88 -19.13
N ASP A 52 -10.52 8.49 -19.87
CA ASP A 52 -10.21 9.36 -21.01
C ASP A 52 -9.36 10.57 -20.60
N LYS A 53 -9.72 11.21 -19.48
CA LYS A 53 -8.97 12.33 -18.92
C LYS A 53 -7.53 11.93 -18.57
N ASN A 54 -7.37 10.82 -17.85
CA ASN A 54 -6.05 10.39 -17.39
C ASN A 54 -5.22 9.70 -18.48
N ALA A 55 -5.83 9.17 -19.54
CA ALA A 55 -5.11 8.67 -20.70
C ALA A 55 -4.29 9.78 -21.38
N ARG A 56 -4.85 11.01 -21.42
CA ARG A 56 -4.12 12.20 -21.90
C ARG A 56 -2.94 12.54 -21.00
N LEU A 57 -3.13 12.47 -19.68
CA LEU A 57 -2.05 12.68 -18.71
C LEU A 57 -0.95 11.61 -18.86
N LEU A 58 -1.33 10.34 -18.97
CA LEU A 58 -0.40 9.22 -19.18
C LEU A 58 0.47 9.45 -20.41
N LYS A 59 -0.15 9.83 -21.54
CA LYS A 59 0.57 10.18 -22.78
C LYS A 59 1.50 11.38 -22.61
N LYS A 60 1.08 12.40 -21.84
CA LYS A 60 1.89 13.60 -21.57
C LYS A 60 3.12 13.28 -20.72
N LEU A 61 2.99 12.43 -19.70
CA LEU A 61 4.09 12.07 -18.80
C LEU A 61 5.14 11.19 -19.48
N ASN A 62 4.71 10.30 -20.39
CA ASN A 62 5.58 9.50 -21.24
C ASN A 62 6.67 8.70 -20.49
N TYR A 63 6.35 8.19 -19.30
CA TYR A 63 7.22 7.27 -18.57
C TYR A 63 7.02 5.83 -19.06
N ALA A 64 8.11 5.08 -19.18
CA ALA A 64 8.05 3.65 -19.49
C ALA A 64 7.25 2.90 -18.40
N ASN A 65 6.48 1.89 -18.81
CA ASN A 65 5.66 1.05 -17.93
C ASN A 65 4.61 1.78 -17.08
N ASN A 66 4.42 3.09 -17.26
CA ASN A 66 3.33 3.81 -16.60
C ASN A 66 1.99 3.37 -17.16
N ARG A 67 0.98 3.26 -16.30
CA ARG A 67 -0.36 2.76 -16.66
C ARG A 67 -1.43 3.48 -15.87
N LEU A 68 -2.65 3.42 -16.40
CA LEU A 68 -3.84 3.84 -15.68
C LEU A 68 -4.15 2.85 -14.56
N ILE A 69 -4.56 3.40 -13.43
CA ILE A 69 -5.15 2.64 -12.33
C ILE A 69 -6.40 3.35 -11.84
N VAL A 70 -7.27 2.60 -11.18
CA VAL A 70 -8.45 3.11 -10.50
C VAL A 70 -8.33 2.82 -9.02
N ILE A 71 -8.53 3.84 -8.19
CA ILE A 71 -8.54 3.76 -6.74
C ILE A 71 -10.01 3.74 -6.30
N GLU A 72 -10.40 2.74 -5.52
CA GLU A 72 -11.68 2.72 -4.81
C GLU A 72 -11.52 3.31 -3.42
N THR A 73 -12.50 4.12 -3.03
CA THR A 73 -12.67 4.66 -1.69
C THR A 73 -14.10 4.44 -1.20
N GLN A 74 -14.27 4.41 0.12
CA GLN A 74 -15.57 4.29 0.79
C GLN A 74 -15.77 5.51 1.68
N LEU A 75 -16.92 6.17 1.55
CA LEU A 75 -17.26 7.40 2.26
C LEU A 75 -18.76 7.52 2.46
N GLU A 76 -19.19 8.41 3.35
CA GLU A 76 -20.62 8.67 3.57
C GLU A 76 -21.20 9.49 2.42
N SER A 77 -22.35 9.09 1.89
CA SER A 77 -22.97 9.76 0.75
C SER A 77 -23.19 11.27 0.93
N THR A 78 -23.30 11.74 2.17
CA THR A 78 -23.46 13.16 2.54
C THR A 78 -22.20 13.99 2.33
N GLU A 79 -21.04 13.37 2.16
CA GLU A 79 -19.77 14.04 1.89
C GLU A 79 -19.64 14.46 0.42
N LEU A 80 -20.41 13.85 -0.49
CA LEU A 80 -20.33 14.14 -1.92
C LEU A 80 -21.09 15.39 -2.31
N ILE A 81 -20.41 16.23 -3.09
CA ILE A 81 -20.94 17.46 -3.66
C ILE A 81 -20.97 17.31 -5.19
N ASP A 82 -22.07 17.74 -5.80
CA ASP A 82 -22.20 17.76 -7.26
C ASP A 82 -21.19 18.71 -7.90
N ASN A 83 -20.58 18.29 -9.00
CA ASN A 83 -19.48 19.01 -9.64
C ASN A 83 -19.95 20.26 -10.41
N ALA A 84 -20.17 21.35 -9.67
CA ALA A 84 -20.33 22.70 -10.23
C ALA A 84 -18.99 23.38 -10.57
N LEU A 85 -17.88 22.97 -9.94
CA LEU A 85 -16.57 23.62 -10.00
C LEU A 85 -15.91 23.59 -11.38
N THR A 86 -16.07 22.49 -12.12
CA THR A 86 -15.43 22.33 -13.44
C THR A 86 -16.31 22.78 -14.60
N GLY A 87 -17.57 23.16 -14.33
CA GLY A 87 -18.57 23.49 -15.35
C GLY A 87 -19.01 22.32 -16.24
N THR A 88 -18.52 21.10 -15.97
CA THR A 88 -18.85 19.91 -16.79
C THR A 88 -20.08 19.16 -16.28
N GLY A 89 -20.46 19.32 -15.01
CA GLY A 89 -21.53 18.56 -14.37
C GLY A 89 -21.26 17.06 -14.24
N LEU A 90 -20.05 16.60 -14.56
CA LEU A 90 -19.69 15.18 -14.58
C LEU A 90 -18.91 14.80 -13.31
N GLY A 91 -19.34 13.73 -12.65
CA GLY A 91 -18.77 13.26 -11.40
C GLY A 91 -19.17 14.10 -10.20
N ARG A 92 -18.67 13.70 -9.02
CA ARG A 92 -18.89 14.38 -7.74
C ARG A 92 -17.54 14.65 -7.08
N TYR A 93 -17.53 15.45 -6.03
CA TYR A 93 -16.29 15.70 -5.30
C TYR A 93 -16.49 15.76 -3.80
N ILE A 94 -15.38 15.65 -3.07
CA ILE A 94 -15.30 15.98 -1.64
C ILE A 94 -14.31 17.13 -1.44
N GLU A 95 -14.54 17.95 -0.42
CA GLU A 95 -13.62 19.02 0.00
C GLU A 95 -12.52 18.45 0.90
N SER A 96 -11.68 17.62 0.29
CA SER A 96 -10.51 17.02 0.91
C SER A 96 -9.40 16.86 -0.13
N SER A 97 -8.15 17.01 0.31
CA SER A 97 -6.98 16.71 -0.52
C SER A 97 -6.71 15.21 -0.65
N SER A 98 -7.32 14.41 0.24
CA SER A 98 -7.03 12.99 0.36
C SER A 98 -8.26 12.11 0.45
N ILE A 99 -8.10 10.85 0.06
CA ILE A 99 -9.08 9.77 0.21
C ILE A 99 -8.43 8.55 0.85
N GLU A 100 -9.20 7.76 1.58
CA GLU A 100 -8.78 6.42 2.00
C GLU A 100 -8.80 5.45 0.80
N VAL A 101 -7.79 4.59 0.70
CA VAL A 101 -7.67 3.58 -0.36
C VAL A 101 -8.20 2.25 0.14
N SER A 102 -9.41 1.91 -0.31
CA SER A 102 -10.06 0.62 -0.01
C SER A 102 -9.57 -0.48 -0.96
N ALA A 103 -9.45 -0.19 -2.26
CA ALA A 103 -8.93 -1.12 -3.26
C ALA A 103 -8.28 -0.38 -4.44
N VAL A 104 -7.47 -1.10 -5.23
CA VAL A 104 -6.84 -0.59 -6.45
C VAL A 104 -7.12 -1.56 -7.60
N PHE A 105 -7.40 -1.02 -8.78
CA PHE A 105 -7.69 -1.78 -9.99
C PHE A 105 -6.76 -1.34 -11.11
N SER A 106 -6.29 -2.30 -11.88
CA SER A 106 -5.70 -2.03 -13.20
C SER A 106 -6.81 -1.93 -14.25
N VAL A 107 -6.57 -1.13 -15.29
CA VAL A 107 -7.49 -0.97 -16.43
C VAL A 107 -6.95 -1.82 -17.59
N ASP A 108 -7.66 -2.88 -17.96
CA ASP A 108 -7.35 -3.73 -19.12
C ASP A 108 -8.57 -3.83 -20.04
N LYS A 109 -8.46 -3.32 -21.28
CA LYS A 109 -9.54 -3.35 -22.29
C LYS A 109 -10.93 -3.00 -21.74
N ASP A 110 -11.01 -1.92 -20.98
CA ASP A 110 -12.22 -1.41 -20.31
C ASP A 110 -12.74 -2.25 -19.12
N GLU A 111 -12.06 -3.33 -18.76
CA GLU A 111 -12.31 -4.08 -17.54
C GLU A 111 -11.41 -3.61 -16.39
N LEU A 112 -11.95 -3.69 -15.17
CA LEU A 112 -11.22 -3.42 -13.94
C LEU A 112 -10.81 -4.75 -13.31
N VAL A 113 -9.50 -5.00 -13.29
CA VAL A 113 -8.93 -6.14 -12.59
C VAL A 113 -8.35 -5.65 -11.28
N GLU A 114 -8.90 -6.13 -10.16
CA GLU A 114 -8.39 -5.79 -8.84
C GLU A 114 -6.94 -6.25 -8.71
N VAL A 115 -6.10 -5.38 -8.18
CA VAL A 115 -4.69 -5.66 -7.89
C VAL A 115 -4.43 -5.37 -6.43
N ARG A 116 -3.50 -6.13 -5.83
CA ARG A 116 -3.05 -5.82 -4.48
C ARG A 116 -2.40 -4.44 -4.49
N ILE A 117 -2.66 -3.67 -3.45
CA ILE A 117 -2.08 -2.31 -3.31
C ILE A 117 -0.55 -2.38 -3.34
N GLU A 118 0.04 -3.42 -2.73
CA GLU A 118 1.48 -3.65 -2.74
C GLU A 118 2.02 -3.88 -4.15
N ASP A 119 1.30 -4.64 -4.98
CA ASP A 119 1.70 -4.92 -6.37
C ASP A 119 1.60 -3.66 -7.22
N ALA A 120 0.55 -2.85 -7.03
CA ALA A 120 0.41 -1.55 -7.67
C ALA A 120 1.57 -0.60 -7.29
N LEU A 121 1.95 -0.59 -6.01
CA LEU A 121 3.07 0.23 -5.53
C LEU A 121 4.41 -0.26 -6.11
N ALA A 122 4.65 -1.57 -6.15
CA ALA A 122 5.83 -2.16 -6.77
C ALA A 122 5.93 -1.80 -8.26
N GLN A 123 4.82 -1.94 -9.00
CA GLN A 123 4.74 -1.51 -10.41
C GLN A 123 5.02 0.00 -10.55
N ALA A 124 4.50 0.83 -9.64
CA ALA A 124 4.73 2.26 -9.65
C ALA A 124 6.20 2.64 -9.42
N TYR A 125 6.92 1.91 -8.57
CA TYR A 125 8.37 2.09 -8.40
C TYR A 125 9.14 1.80 -9.70
N HIS A 126 8.75 0.78 -10.48
CA HIS A 126 9.35 0.49 -11.78
C HIS A 126 9.12 1.59 -12.84
N VAL A 127 8.12 2.46 -12.65
CA VAL A 127 7.88 3.61 -13.54
C VAL A 127 8.96 4.68 -13.37
N VAL A 128 9.38 4.96 -12.13
CA VAL A 128 10.31 6.06 -11.81
C VAL A 128 11.76 5.56 -11.73
N LYS A 129 11.97 4.30 -11.38
CA LYS A 129 13.29 3.69 -11.29
C LYS A 129 13.34 2.46 -12.19
N SER A 130 14.11 2.58 -13.27
CA SER A 130 14.22 1.53 -14.30
C SER A 130 15.02 0.32 -13.85
N VAL A 131 15.86 0.45 -12.80
CA VAL A 131 16.72 -0.64 -12.33
C VAL A 131 16.61 -0.78 -10.82
N PHE A 132 15.91 -1.83 -10.41
CA PHE A 132 16.12 -2.49 -9.13
C PHE A 132 16.91 -3.76 -9.42
N PRO A 133 17.79 -4.20 -8.51
CA PRO A 133 18.30 -5.56 -8.59
C PRO A 133 17.09 -6.51 -8.58
N ASP A 134 17.15 -7.57 -9.37
CA ASP A 134 16.16 -8.62 -9.28
C ASP A 134 16.18 -9.18 -7.85
N TYR A 135 15.03 -9.68 -7.37
CA TYR A 135 14.96 -10.24 -6.03
C TYR A 135 16.01 -11.34 -5.79
N SER A 136 16.32 -12.13 -6.83
CA SER A 136 17.37 -13.15 -6.83
C SER A 136 18.80 -12.60 -6.71
N GLU A 137 19.01 -11.32 -7.00
CA GLU A 137 20.30 -10.65 -6.84
C GLU A 137 20.46 -10.03 -5.45
N LEU A 138 19.39 -9.99 -4.65
CA LEU A 138 19.44 -9.46 -3.29
C LEU A 138 20.02 -10.50 -2.34
N ILE A 139 21.13 -10.14 -1.69
CA ILE A 139 21.73 -10.95 -0.62
C ILE A 139 21.27 -10.36 0.71
N PRO A 140 20.34 -11.01 1.45
CA PRO A 140 19.94 -10.53 2.76
C PRO A 140 21.14 -10.59 3.70
N ARG A 141 21.43 -9.50 4.42
CA ARG A 141 22.40 -9.56 5.53
C ARG A 141 21.78 -10.05 6.82
N THR A 142 20.46 -9.98 6.92
CA THR A 142 19.71 -10.18 8.16
C THR A 142 18.33 -10.69 7.88
N VAL A 143 17.86 -11.60 8.73
CA VAL A 143 16.46 -12.01 8.80
C VAL A 143 15.88 -11.59 10.15
N SER A 144 14.66 -11.05 10.14
CA SER A 144 13.95 -10.61 11.35
C SER A 144 12.74 -11.51 11.60
N ILE A 145 12.66 -12.08 12.79
CA ILE A 145 11.53 -12.92 13.23
C ILE A 145 10.62 -12.06 14.11
N LEU A 146 9.33 -11.99 13.79
CA LEU A 146 8.33 -11.26 14.58
C LEU A 146 7.50 -12.26 15.40
N SER A 147 8.06 -12.69 16.53
CA SER A 147 7.60 -13.88 17.26
C SER A 147 6.30 -13.68 18.05
N VAL A 148 5.90 -12.42 18.30
CA VAL A 148 4.68 -12.05 19.06
C VAL A 148 3.65 -11.27 18.25
N ALA A 149 3.78 -11.20 16.92
CA ALA A 149 2.98 -10.32 16.05
C ALA A 149 2.89 -8.89 16.65
N ARG A 150 1.72 -8.46 17.14
CA ARG A 150 1.48 -7.16 17.82
C ARG A 150 1.37 -7.20 19.35
N GLY A 151 1.63 -8.36 19.97
CA GLY A 151 1.57 -8.49 21.42
C GLY A 151 2.56 -7.54 22.09
N CYS A 152 2.06 -6.55 22.84
CA CYS A 152 2.86 -5.61 23.59
C CYS A 152 2.05 -5.09 24.78
N GLN A 153 2.72 -4.86 25.93
CA GLN A 153 2.09 -4.23 27.10
C GLN A 153 2.26 -2.71 27.12
N ALA A 154 3.09 -2.16 26.25
CA ALA A 154 3.34 -0.72 26.13
C ALA A 154 2.43 -0.05 25.09
N SER A 155 2.19 1.25 25.24
CA SER A 155 1.37 2.08 24.36
C SER A 155 2.17 3.27 23.80
N CYS A 156 3.38 3.02 23.34
CA CYS A 156 4.28 4.10 22.88
C CYS A 156 3.70 4.83 21.65
N GLU A 157 3.65 6.16 21.70
CA GLU A 157 3.12 6.99 20.61
C GLU A 157 3.90 6.86 19.30
N PHE A 158 5.19 6.54 19.39
CA PHE A 158 6.10 6.36 18.26
C PHE A 158 6.22 4.89 17.80
N CYS A 159 5.43 3.96 18.36
CA CYS A 159 5.51 2.55 17.98
C CYS A 159 4.92 2.32 16.59
N PHE A 160 5.78 2.05 15.61
CA PHE A 160 5.37 1.77 14.23
C PHE A 160 4.68 0.41 14.07
N SER A 161 4.64 -0.43 15.10
CA SER A 161 4.11 -1.79 14.96
C SER A 161 2.59 -1.86 14.79
N SER A 162 1.87 -0.80 15.16
CA SER A 162 0.45 -0.62 14.82
C SER A 162 0.22 -0.27 13.35
N ALA A 163 1.26 0.12 12.62
CA ALA A 163 1.26 0.48 11.21
C ALA A 163 2.15 -0.44 10.35
N SER A 164 2.78 -1.46 10.94
CA SER A 164 3.63 -2.42 10.23
C SER A 164 2.84 -3.64 9.76
N ILE A 165 3.51 -4.52 9.00
CA ILE A 165 2.95 -5.81 8.53
C ILE A 165 2.34 -6.64 9.67
N SER A 166 2.78 -6.41 10.90
CA SER A 166 2.28 -7.05 12.11
C SER A 166 0.79 -6.80 12.36
N LYS A 167 0.22 -5.69 11.86
CA LYS A 167 -1.22 -5.41 11.92
C LYS A 167 -2.02 -6.32 10.98
N ASP A 168 -1.43 -6.70 9.86
CA ASP A 168 -2.09 -7.48 8.82
C ASP A 168 -2.00 -8.99 9.10
N GLN A 169 -1.18 -9.41 10.08
CA GLN A 169 -1.05 -10.81 10.47
C GLN A 169 -2.14 -11.23 11.46
N LYS A 170 -2.74 -12.38 11.20
CA LYS A 170 -3.60 -13.05 12.18
C LYS A 170 -2.73 -13.53 13.35
N GLN A 171 -3.13 -13.17 14.57
CA GLN A 171 -2.44 -13.68 15.76
C GLN A 171 -2.61 -15.20 15.85
N THR A 172 -1.49 -15.90 15.94
CA THR A 172 -1.41 -17.36 15.99
C THR A 172 -0.31 -17.77 16.97
N ASN A 173 -0.26 -19.07 17.31
CA ASN A 173 0.88 -19.61 18.05
C ASN A 173 2.15 -19.55 17.20
N VAL A 174 3.30 -19.45 17.88
CA VAL A 174 4.61 -19.52 17.22
C VAL A 174 4.76 -20.84 16.50
N ASP A 175 5.03 -20.76 15.19
CA ASP A 175 5.32 -21.90 14.32
C ASP A 175 6.84 -22.04 14.16
N PHE A 176 7.43 -22.92 14.97
CA PHE A 176 8.87 -23.15 14.98
C PHE A 176 9.38 -23.81 13.71
N GLU A 177 8.60 -24.69 13.08
CA GLU A 177 9.00 -25.34 11.83
C GLU A 177 9.08 -24.32 10.70
N ARG A 178 8.10 -23.41 10.62
CA ARG A 178 8.11 -22.33 9.66
C ARG A 178 9.27 -21.35 9.89
N ILE A 179 9.56 -21.04 11.14
CA ILE A 179 10.70 -20.18 11.51
C ILE A 179 12.01 -20.84 11.08
N GLN A 180 12.24 -22.11 11.44
CA GLN A 180 13.44 -22.85 11.06
C GLN A 180 13.61 -22.89 9.54
N TYR A 181 12.52 -23.13 8.80
CA TYR A 181 12.53 -23.09 7.34
C TYR A 181 13.01 -21.72 6.82
N VAL A 182 12.40 -20.62 7.29
CA VAL A 182 12.78 -19.26 6.84
C VAL A 182 14.21 -18.90 7.21
N LEU A 183 14.68 -19.31 8.39
CA LEU A 183 16.07 -19.11 8.83
C LEU A 183 17.06 -19.84 7.93
N ASN A 184 16.78 -21.10 7.59
CA ASN A 184 17.62 -21.89 6.69
C ASN A 184 17.67 -21.27 5.29
N GLU A 185 16.53 -20.88 4.73
CA GLU A 185 16.46 -20.22 3.42
C GLU A 185 17.24 -18.88 3.43
N ALA A 186 17.09 -18.07 4.48
CA ALA A 186 17.81 -16.82 4.61
C ALA A 186 19.33 -17.03 4.70
N LYS A 187 19.77 -18.04 5.47
CA LYS A 187 21.17 -18.41 5.60
C LYS A 187 21.76 -18.89 4.28
N LEU A 188 21.05 -19.75 3.55
CA LEU A 188 21.44 -20.19 2.20
C LEU A 188 21.53 -19.02 1.22
N ALA A 189 20.66 -18.01 1.36
CA ALA A 189 20.70 -16.78 0.58
C ALA A 189 21.81 -15.80 1.01
N GLY A 190 22.53 -16.06 2.12
CA GLY A 190 23.67 -15.26 2.57
C GLY A 190 23.44 -14.41 3.83
N ALA A 191 22.35 -14.63 4.57
CA ALA A 191 22.13 -13.94 5.83
C ALA A 191 23.16 -14.34 6.89
N GLU A 192 23.81 -13.34 7.49
CA GLU A 192 24.85 -13.52 8.50
C GLU A 192 24.30 -13.50 9.93
N ARG A 193 23.08 -12.96 10.11
CA ARG A 193 22.46 -12.83 11.43
C ARG A 193 20.93 -12.97 11.37
N ALA A 194 20.39 -13.54 12.43
CA ALA A 194 18.96 -13.50 12.72
C ALA A 194 18.70 -12.52 13.88
N VAL A 195 17.60 -11.78 13.81
CA VAL A 195 17.17 -10.86 14.86
C VAL A 195 15.77 -11.28 15.31
N ILE A 196 15.65 -11.70 16.56
CA ILE A 196 14.35 -11.86 17.21
C ILE A 196 13.86 -10.46 17.55
N THR A 197 12.79 -10.06 16.89
CA THR A 197 12.12 -8.78 17.10
C THR A 197 10.62 -9.03 17.21
N GLY A 198 9.84 -7.96 17.24
CA GLY A 198 8.40 -8.06 17.21
C GLY A 198 7.81 -6.87 16.47
N GLY A 199 6.59 -7.03 15.97
CA GLY A 199 5.66 -5.92 15.94
C GLY A 199 5.15 -5.57 17.36
N GLY A 200 5.86 -5.96 18.41
CA GLY A 200 5.46 -5.88 19.79
C GLY A 200 6.65 -6.23 20.66
N GLU A 201 6.42 -6.56 21.93
CA GLU A 201 7.47 -6.88 22.90
C GLU A 201 7.81 -8.38 22.86
N PRO A 202 8.98 -8.80 22.30
CA PRO A 202 9.32 -10.21 22.16
C PRO A 202 9.43 -10.92 23.51
N GLY A 203 9.74 -10.19 24.59
CA GLY A 203 9.78 -10.71 25.96
C GLY A 203 8.44 -11.24 26.49
N LEU A 204 7.32 -11.02 25.80
CA LEU A 204 6.05 -11.68 26.11
C LEU A 204 6.06 -13.18 25.80
N LEU A 205 7.00 -13.66 24.98
CA LEU A 205 7.21 -15.10 24.87
C LEU A 205 7.93 -15.64 26.10
N PRO A 206 7.50 -16.79 26.64
CA PRO A 206 8.23 -17.46 27.70
C PRO A 206 9.71 -17.66 27.33
N ALA A 207 10.60 -17.46 28.31
CA ALA A 207 12.05 -17.52 28.11
C ALA A 207 12.53 -18.82 27.44
N GLU A 208 11.91 -19.95 27.75
CA GLU A 208 12.20 -21.24 27.11
C GLU A 208 11.97 -21.20 25.58
N ARG A 209 10.87 -20.56 25.14
CA ARG A 209 10.55 -20.41 23.72
C ARG A 209 11.50 -19.44 23.02
N LEU A 210 11.90 -18.36 23.69
CA LEU A 210 12.91 -17.44 23.17
C LEU A 210 14.29 -18.10 23.03
N THR A 211 14.64 -18.96 23.98
CA THR A 211 15.90 -19.71 23.95
C THR A 211 15.90 -20.71 22.80
N ARG A 212 14.78 -21.41 22.59
CA ARG A 212 14.59 -22.28 21.43
C ARG A 212 14.79 -21.53 20.11
N LEU A 213 14.24 -20.32 19.97
CA LEU A 213 14.47 -19.48 18.78
C LEU A 213 15.94 -19.12 18.58
N ARG A 214 16.73 -18.93 19.65
CA ARG A 214 18.17 -18.69 19.55
C ARG A 214 18.92 -19.94 19.09
N ASP A 215 18.59 -21.09 19.65
CA ASP A 215 19.35 -22.34 19.46
C ASP A 215 19.06 -23.01 18.10
N GLU A 216 17.95 -22.65 17.45
CA GLU A 216 17.55 -23.06 16.09
C GLU A 216 18.23 -22.24 14.95
N ASN A 217 19.13 -21.30 15.27
CA ASN A 217 19.83 -20.41 14.30
C ASN A 217 21.28 -20.81 13.99
#